data_AF-A0A3B6CH64-F1
#
_entry.id   AF-A0A3B6CH64-F1
#
_cell.length_a   1.000
_cell.length_b   1.000
_cell.length_c   1.000
_cell.angle_alpha   90.00
_cell.angle_beta   90.00
_cell.angle_gamma   90.00
#
_symmetry.space_group_name_H-M   'P 1'
#
loop_
_entity.id
_entity.type
_entity.pdbx_description
1 polymer ?
#
loop_
_entity_poly.entity_id
_entity_poly.type
_entity_poly.pdbx_seq_one_letter_code
_entity_poly.pdbx_strand_id
1 'polypeptide(L)'
;MEGEREQPIEEGEAAAPSGSTSRSTKHTSRIAIQKLIEVVAALSDYKRFLVEEIGFEGVLRIPMIQKINLKFSKFLMTKVVVEKHCIILRDGGTPITFYPEDFHKVFGIPCGQRDINGKDADITPKAIEFIRNSIGWNEKSDRSLSSLEAFIGKKINELSSRLEKDSFKMAFVVFVMGNLFAPCTKHDHSTIDYWGAIKDAENISLFNWCKYSVNFLLEAVRKLKLETDAHITPNHLSGCHLFLQAFVLDNVELGIMKADHNSTDKFIRRGDPETDDPHVLSKKARENHLHSPRGKTLECHVLHMAQLHKREACQEEINGAKC
;
A
#
# COMPACT_ATOMS: atom_id res chain seq x y z
N MET A 1 42.51 -56.70 47.98
CA MET A 1 41.80 -57.52 46.96
C MET A 1 40.72 -56.65 46.35
N GLU A 2 41.12 -55.83 45.40
CA GLU A 2 40.34 -55.09 44.40
C GLU A 2 41.33 -55.06 43.21
N GLY A 3 41.02 -55.27 41.94
CA GLY A 3 39.83 -55.60 41.20
C GLY A 3 40.32 -55.53 39.74
N GLU A 4 40.26 -56.64 39.01
CA GLU A 4 40.63 -56.70 37.58
C GLU A 4 39.46 -57.25 36.78
N ARG A 5 39.01 -56.49 35.77
CA ARG A 5 38.74 -57.07 34.46
C ARG A 5 38.70 -56.04 33.34
N GLU A 6 39.35 -56.41 32.25
CA GLU A 6 39.58 -55.72 30.99
C GLU A 6 38.32 -55.60 30.10
N GLN A 7 38.42 -54.72 29.10
CA GLN A 7 37.46 -54.43 28.03
C GLN A 7 37.45 -55.51 26.91
N PRO A 8 36.51 -55.41 25.94
CA PRO A 8 36.96 -55.08 24.57
C PRO A 8 36.05 -54.12 23.77
N ILE A 9 36.52 -53.80 22.57
CA ILE A 9 36.32 -52.64 21.66
C ILE A 9 35.11 -52.75 20.70
N GLU A 10 34.59 -51.57 20.32
CA GLU A 10 33.76 -51.07 19.18
C GLU A 10 32.94 -52.01 18.27
N GLU A 11 31.70 -51.59 17.99
CA GLU A 11 31.15 -51.47 16.61
C GLU A 11 30.05 -50.38 16.61
N GLY A 12 30.12 -49.45 15.64
CA GLY A 12 29.22 -48.30 15.54
C GLY A 12 28.02 -48.55 14.63
N GLU A 13 26.86 -47.96 14.96
CA GLU A 13 25.78 -47.81 13.97
C GLU A 13 24.81 -46.64 14.30
N ALA A 14 24.63 -45.79 13.30
CA ALA A 14 23.53 -44.86 13.01
C ALA A 14 23.08 -43.82 14.07
N ALA A 15 23.57 -42.59 13.88
CA ALA A 15 22.91 -41.38 14.38
C ALA A 15 21.53 -41.20 13.73
N ALA A 16 20.48 -41.13 14.55
CA ALA A 16 19.12 -40.80 14.15
C ALA A 16 19.04 -39.38 13.54
N PRO A 17 18.19 -39.16 12.53
CA PRO A 17 18.15 -37.88 11.81
C PRO A 17 17.61 -36.79 12.74
N SER A 18 18.43 -35.77 12.96
CA SER A 18 18.03 -34.53 13.62
C SER A 18 16.89 -33.90 12.83
N GLY A 19 15.72 -33.81 13.47
CA GLY A 19 14.54 -33.20 12.90
C GLY A 19 14.88 -31.80 12.37
N SER A 20 14.62 -31.61 11.08
CA SER A 20 14.71 -30.31 10.42
C SER A 20 13.73 -29.37 11.12
N THR A 21 14.23 -28.53 12.02
CA THR A 21 13.51 -27.37 12.49
C THR A 21 13.32 -26.45 11.28
N SER A 22 12.14 -26.52 10.67
CA SER A 22 11.77 -25.61 9.60
C SER A 22 11.89 -24.18 10.14
N ARG A 23 12.94 -23.48 9.71
CA ARG A 23 13.19 -22.10 10.10
C ARG A 23 12.07 -21.29 9.45
N SER A 24 11.02 -20.95 10.20
CA SER A 24 9.91 -20.16 9.67
C SER A 24 10.48 -18.83 9.16
N THR A 25 10.56 -18.65 7.85
CA THR A 25 11.08 -17.42 7.25
C THR A 25 10.06 -16.30 7.50
N LYS A 26 10.34 -15.43 8.46
CA LYS A 26 9.50 -14.26 8.75
C LYS A 26 9.61 -13.28 7.57
N HIS A 27 8.55 -13.16 6.79
CA HIS A 27 8.44 -12.06 5.82
C HIS A 27 8.37 -10.73 6.55
N THR A 28 9.03 -9.72 5.99
CA THR A 28 9.01 -8.34 6.46
C THR A 28 8.50 -7.43 5.35
N SER A 29 8.02 -6.24 5.70
CA SER A 29 7.62 -5.23 4.72
C SER A 29 8.12 -3.86 5.11
N ARG A 30 8.35 -3.01 4.10
CA ARG A 30 8.60 -1.57 4.29
C ARG A 30 7.35 -0.74 4.50
N ILE A 31 6.16 -1.30 4.30
CA ILE A 31 4.92 -0.58 4.62
C ILE A 31 4.88 -0.37 6.13
N ALA A 32 4.86 0.89 6.54
CA ALA A 32 4.76 1.33 7.93
C ALA A 32 3.36 1.90 8.20
N ILE A 33 2.34 1.09 7.96
CA ILE A 33 0.93 1.52 8.04
C ILE A 33 0.55 2.02 9.44
N GLN A 34 1.13 1.45 10.51
CA GLN A 34 0.84 1.87 11.88
C GLN A 34 1.34 3.30 12.15
N LYS A 35 2.56 3.61 11.72
CA LYS A 35 3.12 4.97 11.80
C LYS A 35 2.24 5.98 11.07
N LEU A 36 1.74 5.61 9.89
CA LEU A 36 0.81 6.44 9.14
C LEU A 36 -0.48 6.70 9.91
N ILE A 37 -1.10 5.66 10.47
CA ILE A 37 -2.36 5.76 11.23
C ILE A 37 -2.15 6.64 12.48
N GLU A 38 -1.06 6.45 13.21
CA GLU A 38 -0.72 7.25 14.39
C GLU A 38 -0.56 8.75 14.05
N VAL A 39 0.18 9.07 12.98
CA VAL A 39 0.35 10.46 12.53
C VAL A 39 -0.98 11.07 12.09
N VAL A 40 -1.78 10.34 11.30
CA VAL A 40 -3.10 10.80 10.83
C VAL A 40 -4.04 11.05 12.00
N ALA A 41 -4.05 10.17 13.01
CA ALA A 41 -4.87 10.32 14.21
C ALA A 41 -4.52 11.60 15.01
N ALA A 42 -3.26 12.03 14.99
CA ALA A 42 -2.78 13.22 15.69
C ALA A 42 -2.97 14.54 14.91
N LEU A 43 -3.46 14.51 13.66
CA LEU A 43 -3.68 15.74 12.89
C LEU A 43 -4.86 16.53 13.42
N SER A 44 -4.66 17.84 13.59
CA SER A 44 -5.75 18.79 13.84
C SER A 44 -6.66 18.95 12.62
N ASP A 45 -7.88 19.45 12.83
CA ASP A 45 -8.84 19.70 11.75
C ASP A 45 -8.25 20.59 10.64
N TYR A 46 -7.50 21.63 11.02
CA TYR A 46 -6.84 22.49 10.05
C TYR A 46 -5.80 21.74 9.21
N LYS A 47 -5.00 20.85 9.82
CA LYS A 47 -4.04 20.03 9.07
C LYS A 47 -4.75 19.02 8.16
N ARG A 48 -5.88 18.46 8.61
CA ARG A 48 -6.73 17.58 7.78
C ARG A 48 -7.24 18.33 6.56
N PHE A 49 -7.73 19.56 6.73
CA PHE A 49 -8.09 20.44 5.61
C PHE A 49 -6.93 20.63 4.62
N LEU A 50 -5.70 20.90 5.08
CA LEU A 50 -4.54 21.02 4.18
C LEU A 50 -4.23 19.73 3.41
N VAL A 51 -4.51 18.56 3.98
CA VAL A 51 -4.38 17.25 3.30
C VAL A 51 -5.47 17.06 2.24
N GLU A 52 -6.69 17.54 2.48
CA GLU A 52 -7.77 17.54 1.50
C GLU A 52 -7.47 18.47 0.32
N GLU A 53 -6.89 19.65 0.55
CA GLU A 53 -6.53 20.59 -0.53
C GLU A 53 -5.55 19.99 -1.55
N ILE A 54 -4.68 19.07 -1.13
CA ILE A 54 -3.72 18.40 -2.03
C ILE A 54 -4.27 17.10 -2.64
N GLY A 55 -5.52 16.73 -2.33
CA GLY A 55 -6.21 15.55 -2.86
C GLY A 55 -5.79 14.23 -2.21
N PHE A 56 -5.24 14.27 -0.99
CA PHE A 56 -4.83 13.07 -0.23
C PHE A 56 -5.86 12.71 0.86
N GLU A 57 -7.10 13.17 0.76
CA GLU A 57 -8.14 12.98 1.77
C GLU A 57 -8.49 11.50 2.01
N GLY A 58 -8.27 10.63 1.02
CA GLY A 58 -8.46 9.19 1.21
C GLY A 58 -7.51 8.59 2.24
N VAL A 59 -6.31 9.16 2.42
CA VAL A 59 -5.36 8.76 3.46
C VAL A 59 -5.93 9.00 4.86
N LEU A 60 -6.71 10.07 5.04
CA LEU A 60 -7.36 10.39 6.31
C LEU A 60 -8.43 9.39 6.72
N ARG A 61 -8.92 8.59 5.75
CA ARG A 61 -9.99 7.60 5.91
C ARG A 61 -9.46 6.16 5.92
N ILE A 62 -8.15 5.95 5.89
CA ILE A 62 -7.57 4.62 6.04
C ILE A 62 -7.96 4.10 7.44
N PRO A 63 -8.70 2.99 7.53
CA PRO A 63 -9.09 2.39 8.79
C PRO A 63 -7.88 1.87 9.55
N MET A 64 -8.08 1.59 10.83
CA MET A 64 -7.08 0.96 11.68
C MET A 64 -6.78 -0.47 11.17
N ILE A 65 -5.68 -0.63 10.42
CA ILE A 65 -5.20 -1.93 9.94
C ILE A 65 -4.20 -2.47 10.95
N GLN A 66 -4.60 -3.44 11.79
CA GLN A 66 -3.73 -4.01 12.82
C GLN A 66 -2.50 -4.72 12.24
N LYS A 67 -2.67 -5.50 11.16
CA LYS A 67 -1.60 -6.27 10.54
C LYS A 67 -1.87 -6.55 9.06
N ILE A 68 -0.83 -6.42 8.24
CA ILE A 68 -0.85 -6.80 6.83
C ILE A 68 -0.45 -8.27 6.70
N ASN A 69 -1.22 -9.08 5.97
CA ASN A 69 -0.90 -10.50 5.77
C ASN A 69 0.23 -10.65 4.72
N LEU A 70 1.48 -10.72 5.18
CA LEU A 70 2.64 -10.74 4.29
C LEU A 70 2.79 -12.03 3.47
N LYS A 71 2.25 -13.17 3.96
CA LYS A 71 2.19 -14.41 3.17
C LYS A 71 1.27 -14.20 1.98
N PHE A 72 0.10 -13.60 2.20
CA PHE A 72 -0.85 -13.28 1.14
C PHE A 72 -0.30 -12.23 0.18
N SER A 73 0.35 -11.15 0.68
CA SER A 73 1.04 -10.19 -0.18
C SER A 73 2.04 -10.86 -1.11
N LYS A 74 2.92 -11.70 -0.56
CA LYS A 74 3.93 -12.42 -1.35
C LYS A 74 3.26 -13.30 -2.39
N PHE A 75 2.24 -14.07 -2.01
CA PHE A 75 1.45 -14.89 -2.93
C PHE A 75 0.85 -14.05 -4.07
N LEU A 76 0.19 -12.93 -3.78
CA LEU A 76 -0.39 -12.08 -4.82
C LEU A 76 0.68 -11.49 -5.75
N MET A 77 1.81 -11.06 -5.20
CA MET A 77 2.92 -10.54 -6.01
C MET A 77 3.48 -11.59 -6.99
N THR A 78 3.53 -12.88 -6.63
CA THR A 78 3.94 -13.94 -7.59
C THR A 78 2.92 -14.13 -8.71
N LYS A 79 1.63 -13.85 -8.45
CA LYS A 79 0.52 -13.97 -9.41
C LYS A 79 0.33 -12.75 -10.32
N VAL A 80 1.02 -11.65 -10.09
CA VAL A 80 0.97 -10.46 -10.95
C VAL A 80 1.70 -10.73 -12.28
N VAL A 81 1.05 -10.51 -13.41
CA VAL A 81 1.67 -10.41 -14.74
C VAL A 81 1.98 -8.94 -14.99
N VAL A 82 3.25 -8.58 -14.91
CA VAL A 82 3.68 -7.19 -14.82
C VAL A 82 3.38 -6.42 -16.10
N GLU A 83 3.64 -7.02 -17.26
CA GLU A 83 3.48 -6.41 -18.58
C GLU A 83 2.01 -6.13 -18.92
N LYS A 84 1.10 -6.90 -18.31
CA LYS A 84 -0.34 -6.80 -18.54
C LYS A 84 -1.09 -6.09 -17.42
N HIS A 85 -0.39 -5.68 -16.36
CA HIS A 85 -0.97 -5.02 -15.19
C HIS A 85 -2.16 -5.81 -14.61
N CYS A 86 -2.01 -7.13 -14.49
CA CYS A 86 -3.09 -8.01 -14.05
C CYS A 86 -2.63 -9.10 -13.08
N ILE A 87 -3.58 -9.69 -12.37
CA ILE A 87 -3.36 -10.79 -11.42
C ILE A 87 -4.06 -12.04 -11.96
N ILE A 88 -3.34 -13.16 -12.03
CA ILE A 88 -3.88 -14.46 -12.42
C ILE A 88 -3.74 -15.42 -11.24
N LEU A 89 -4.83 -15.63 -10.48
CA LEU A 89 -4.79 -16.35 -9.20
C LEU A 89 -4.54 -17.86 -9.37
N ARG A 90 -5.00 -18.44 -10.47
CA ARG A 90 -4.90 -19.88 -10.79
C ARG A 90 -4.56 -20.04 -12.27
N ASP A 91 -3.87 -21.12 -12.62
CA ASP A 91 -3.48 -21.39 -14.01
C ASP A 91 -4.72 -21.50 -14.90
N GLY A 92 -4.72 -20.79 -16.04
CA GLY A 92 -5.87 -20.66 -16.92
C GLY A 92 -7.02 -19.80 -16.36
N GLY A 93 -6.87 -19.19 -15.18
CA GLY A 93 -7.86 -18.30 -14.60
C GLY A 93 -8.00 -16.96 -15.33
N THR A 94 -9.17 -16.32 -15.21
CA THR A 94 -9.43 -15.00 -15.78
C THR A 94 -8.48 -13.95 -15.19
N PRO A 95 -7.81 -13.15 -16.02
CA PRO A 95 -6.98 -12.05 -15.55
C PRO A 95 -7.81 -10.98 -14.83
N ILE A 96 -7.36 -10.56 -13.64
CA ILE A 96 -7.92 -9.40 -12.92
C ILE A 96 -7.00 -8.22 -13.18
N THR A 97 -7.34 -7.39 -14.16
CA THR A 97 -6.55 -6.22 -14.59
C THR A 97 -6.80 -5.04 -13.65
N PHE A 98 -5.73 -4.34 -13.27
CA PHE A 98 -5.81 -3.11 -12.47
C PHE A 98 -5.19 -1.92 -13.20
N TYR A 99 -5.76 -0.75 -12.95
CA TYR A 99 -5.34 0.52 -13.50
C TYR A 99 -5.06 1.55 -12.38
N PRO A 100 -4.38 2.67 -12.67
CA PRO A 100 -4.19 3.76 -11.70
C PRO A 100 -5.50 4.22 -11.04
N GLU A 101 -6.61 4.22 -11.77
CA GLU A 101 -7.93 4.61 -11.26
C GLU A 101 -8.43 3.63 -10.18
N ASP A 102 -8.05 2.35 -10.23
CA ASP A 102 -8.38 1.39 -9.18
C ASP A 102 -7.58 1.68 -7.91
N PHE A 103 -6.33 2.15 -8.05
CA PHE A 103 -5.55 2.64 -6.92
C PHE A 103 -6.20 3.86 -6.27
N HIS A 104 -6.73 4.79 -7.08
CA HIS A 104 -7.53 5.91 -6.60
C HIS A 104 -8.79 5.44 -5.86
N LYS A 105 -9.51 4.43 -6.38
CA LYS A 105 -10.70 3.89 -5.70
C LYS A 105 -10.36 3.31 -4.33
N VAL A 106 -9.22 2.62 -4.21
CA VAL A 106 -8.79 2.00 -2.95
C VAL A 106 -8.31 3.03 -1.92
N PHE A 107 -7.48 3.99 -2.33
CA PHE A 107 -6.78 4.87 -1.39
C PHE A 107 -7.22 6.33 -1.40
N GLY A 108 -7.99 6.77 -2.40
CA GLY A 108 -8.46 8.14 -2.53
C GLY A 108 -7.34 9.17 -2.59
N ILE A 109 -6.29 8.91 -3.36
CA ILE A 109 -5.19 9.84 -3.67
C ILE A 109 -5.26 10.29 -5.13
N PRO A 110 -4.57 11.37 -5.55
CA PRO A 110 -4.84 11.94 -6.85
C PRO A 110 -4.41 11.02 -8.01
N CYS A 111 -5.28 10.91 -9.01
CA CYS A 111 -5.03 10.29 -10.31
C CYS A 111 -5.07 11.38 -11.38
N GLY A 112 -4.20 12.39 -11.20
CA GLY A 112 -4.17 13.59 -12.03
C GLY A 112 -3.67 13.34 -13.46
N GLN A 113 -3.73 14.39 -14.28
CA GLN A 113 -3.36 14.34 -15.71
C GLN A 113 -1.85 14.53 -15.95
N ARG A 114 -1.13 15.14 -14.99
CA ARG A 114 0.32 15.37 -15.12
C ARG A 114 1.10 14.12 -14.71
N ASP A 115 2.08 13.74 -15.52
CA ASP A 115 2.98 12.64 -15.18
C ASP A 115 4.04 13.13 -14.18
N ILE A 116 4.28 12.34 -13.13
CA ILE A 116 5.31 12.62 -12.12
C ILE A 116 6.72 12.57 -12.73
N ASN A 117 6.91 11.81 -13.81
CA ASN A 117 8.17 11.77 -14.56
C ASN A 117 8.13 12.65 -15.82
N GLY A 118 7.11 13.50 -15.96
CA GLY A 118 6.94 14.41 -17.08
C GLY A 118 7.59 15.77 -16.87
N LYS A 119 7.59 16.60 -17.92
CA LYS A 119 8.21 17.94 -17.93
C LYS A 119 7.68 18.87 -16.83
N ASP A 120 6.41 18.74 -16.46
CA ASP A 120 5.82 19.57 -15.39
C ASP A 120 6.45 19.29 -14.02
N ALA A 121 7.03 18.10 -13.84
CA ALA A 121 7.78 17.68 -12.67
C ALA A 121 9.30 17.86 -12.83
N ASP A 122 9.77 18.66 -13.79
CA ASP A 122 11.20 19.01 -13.86
C ASP A 122 11.61 19.79 -12.61
N ILE A 123 12.75 19.45 -12.03
CA ILE A 123 13.25 20.06 -10.81
C ILE A 123 14.76 20.30 -10.88
N THR A 124 15.19 21.47 -10.41
CA THR A 124 16.61 21.83 -10.34
C THR A 124 17.23 21.36 -9.03
N PRO A 125 18.55 21.11 -8.97
CA PRO A 125 19.22 20.76 -7.71
C PRO A 125 19.00 21.78 -6.59
N LYS A 126 18.93 23.08 -6.93
CA LYS A 126 18.63 24.15 -5.96
C LYS A 126 17.22 24.04 -5.39
N ALA A 127 16.24 23.70 -6.21
CA ALA A 127 14.87 23.47 -5.75
C ALA A 127 14.77 22.24 -4.85
N ILE A 128 15.53 21.17 -5.15
CA ILE A 128 15.65 20.01 -4.24
C ILE A 128 16.19 20.45 -2.88
N GLU A 129 17.26 21.24 -2.83
CA GLU A 129 17.81 21.74 -1.57
C GLU A 129 16.80 22.62 -0.81
N PHE A 130 16.06 23.48 -1.51
CA PHE A 130 15.01 24.29 -0.92
C PHE A 130 13.91 23.44 -0.28
N ILE A 131 13.39 22.42 -0.98
CA ILE A 131 12.35 21.53 -0.45
C ILE A 131 12.88 20.79 0.78
N ARG A 132 14.11 20.28 0.74
CA ARG A 132 14.76 19.61 1.89
C ARG A 132 14.75 20.51 3.11
N ASN A 133 15.25 21.73 2.98
CA ASN A 133 15.28 22.68 4.08
C ASN A 133 13.86 23.04 4.56
N SER A 134 12.91 23.19 3.63
CA SER A 134 11.52 23.52 3.92
C SER A 134 10.79 22.46 4.74
N ILE A 135 11.11 21.17 4.54
CA ILE A 135 10.55 20.04 5.32
C ILE A 135 11.42 19.63 6.51
N GLY A 136 12.45 20.42 6.85
CA GLY A 136 13.30 20.17 8.02
C GLY A 136 14.44 19.18 7.82
N TRP A 137 14.75 18.80 6.57
CA TRP A 137 15.86 17.92 6.17
C TRP A 137 17.13 18.70 5.77
N ASN A 138 17.63 19.55 6.66
CA ASN A 138 18.89 20.26 6.47
C ASN A 138 20.12 19.33 6.64
N GLU A 139 21.33 19.84 6.35
CA GLU A 139 22.59 19.07 6.44
C GLU A 139 22.89 18.48 7.83
N LYS A 140 22.33 19.06 8.89
CA LYS A 140 22.57 18.64 10.28
C LYS A 140 21.49 17.70 10.82
N SER A 141 20.42 17.48 10.07
CA SER A 141 19.27 16.68 10.49
C SER A 141 19.28 15.27 9.90
N ASP A 142 18.75 14.32 10.66
CA ASP A 142 18.41 12.99 10.14
C ASP A 142 17.35 13.13 9.04
N ARG A 143 17.66 12.65 7.83
CA ARG A 143 16.75 12.69 6.66
C ARG A 143 15.85 11.46 6.60
N SER A 144 15.45 10.94 7.76
CA SER A 144 14.58 9.78 7.87
C SER A 144 13.11 10.15 7.80
N LEU A 145 12.26 9.16 7.48
CA LEU A 145 10.81 9.32 7.60
C LEU A 145 10.38 9.60 9.04
N SER A 146 11.13 9.13 10.04
CA SER A 146 10.84 9.42 11.45
C SER A 146 11.04 10.90 11.79
N SER A 147 12.00 11.59 11.17
CA SER A 147 12.14 13.04 11.39
C SER A 147 11.00 13.85 10.76
N LEU A 148 10.40 13.34 9.68
CA LEU A 148 9.17 13.91 9.12
C LEU A 148 7.97 13.76 10.05
N GLU A 149 7.87 12.68 10.83
CA GLU A 149 6.81 12.53 11.85
C GLU A 149 6.84 13.70 12.82
N ALA A 150 8.03 14.02 13.36
CA ALA A 150 8.22 15.17 14.24
C ALA A 150 7.94 16.51 13.53
N PHE A 151 8.35 16.65 12.27
CA PHE A 151 8.08 17.85 11.48
C PHE A 151 6.57 18.07 11.26
N ILE A 152 5.85 17.02 10.85
CA ILE A 152 4.40 17.01 10.65
C ILE A 152 3.67 17.32 11.96
N GLY A 153 4.25 16.95 13.10
CA GLY A 153 3.73 17.25 14.45
C GLY A 153 3.71 18.75 14.81
N LYS A 154 4.51 19.60 14.16
CA LYS A 154 4.60 21.05 14.47
C LYS A 154 3.24 21.75 14.38
N LYS A 155 3.00 22.76 15.22
CA LYS A 155 1.73 23.50 15.23
C LYS A 155 1.55 24.26 13.91
N ILE A 156 0.47 23.96 13.19
CA ILE A 156 0.06 24.66 11.96
C ILE A 156 -1.41 25.05 12.12
N ASN A 157 -1.73 26.30 11.80
CA ASN A 157 -3.08 26.86 11.87
C ASN A 157 -3.29 27.92 10.77
N GLU A 158 -4.47 28.54 10.75
CA GLU A 158 -4.86 29.54 9.75
C GLU A 158 -3.90 30.74 9.67
N LEU A 159 -3.30 31.13 10.79
CA LEU A 159 -2.36 32.25 10.89
C LEU A 159 -0.93 31.87 10.48
N SER A 160 -0.65 30.58 10.27
CA SER A 160 0.64 30.15 9.76
C SER A 160 0.89 30.74 8.37
N SER A 161 2.16 31.01 8.06
CA SER A 161 2.58 31.51 6.77
C SER A 161 2.29 30.51 5.64
N ARG A 162 2.22 30.99 4.40
CA ARG A 162 2.07 30.12 3.22
C ARG A 162 3.18 29.07 3.15
N LEU A 163 4.42 29.48 3.40
CA LEU A 163 5.57 28.56 3.41
C LEU A 163 5.40 27.44 4.44
N GLU A 164 4.95 27.74 5.66
CA GLU A 164 4.74 26.70 6.68
C GLU A 164 3.63 25.69 6.28
N LYS A 165 2.55 26.19 5.66
CA LYS A 165 1.46 25.35 5.16
C LYS A 165 1.90 24.47 3.99
N ASP A 166 2.64 25.05 3.05
CA ASP A 166 3.19 24.33 1.89
C ASP A 166 4.23 23.30 2.33
N SER A 167 5.11 23.66 3.28
CA SER A 167 6.06 22.73 3.90
C SER A 167 5.37 21.55 4.56
N PHE A 168 4.26 21.78 5.27
CA PHE A 168 3.45 20.70 5.84
C PHE A 168 2.91 19.78 4.75
N LYS A 169 2.30 20.35 3.69
CA LYS A 169 1.75 19.59 2.54
C LYS A 169 2.83 18.73 1.87
N MET A 170 3.99 19.32 1.56
CA MET A 170 5.13 18.61 0.98
C MET A 170 5.63 17.49 1.90
N ALA A 171 5.85 17.79 3.19
CA ALA A 171 6.30 16.80 4.17
C ALA A 171 5.31 15.63 4.30
N PHE A 172 4.01 15.92 4.31
CA PHE A 172 2.96 14.91 4.38
C PHE A 172 2.99 13.98 3.16
N VAL A 173 3.12 14.51 1.94
CA VAL A 173 3.25 13.67 0.74
C VAL A 173 4.49 12.79 0.81
N VAL A 174 5.67 13.34 1.16
CA VAL A 174 6.90 12.55 1.30
C VAL A 174 6.73 11.44 2.36
N PHE A 175 6.10 11.77 3.49
CA PHE A 175 5.83 10.82 4.55
C PHE A 175 4.91 9.68 4.11
N VAL A 176 3.78 9.97 3.45
CA VAL A 176 2.82 8.97 2.98
C VAL A 176 3.44 8.10 1.87
N MET A 177 4.08 8.73 0.89
CA MET A 177 4.75 8.01 -0.20
C MET A 177 5.86 7.11 0.34
N GLY A 178 6.66 7.59 1.30
CA GLY A 178 7.74 6.81 1.90
C GLY A 178 7.29 5.67 2.82
N ASN A 179 6.14 5.79 3.49
CA ASN A 179 5.66 4.77 4.43
C ASN A 179 4.64 3.79 3.83
N LEU A 180 3.92 4.14 2.76
CA LEU A 180 2.82 3.32 2.25
C LEU A 180 2.87 3.08 0.74
N PHE A 181 2.93 4.12 -0.08
CA PHE A 181 2.66 3.98 -1.52
C PHE A 181 3.89 3.63 -2.36
N ALA A 182 5.05 4.21 -2.03
CA ALA A 182 6.33 3.91 -2.66
C ALA A 182 7.45 3.71 -1.63
N PRO A 183 7.27 2.77 -0.68
CA PRO A 183 8.23 2.58 0.39
C PRO A 183 9.55 2.01 -0.18
N CYS A 184 10.60 2.82 -0.13
CA CYS A 184 11.91 2.53 -0.76
C CYS A 184 12.91 1.91 0.23
N THR A 185 13.91 1.21 -0.33
CA THR A 185 15.02 0.57 0.38
C THR A 185 16.22 1.49 0.59
N LYS A 186 16.28 2.65 -0.07
CA LYS A 186 17.38 3.60 0.11
C LYS A 186 17.16 4.36 1.43
N HIS A 187 18.14 4.26 2.34
CA HIS A 187 18.21 5.08 3.55
C HIS A 187 18.48 6.55 3.25
N ASP A 188 18.97 6.83 2.04
CA ASP A 188 19.14 8.18 1.53
C ASP A 188 17.96 8.56 0.63
N HIS A 189 17.03 9.33 1.21
CA HIS A 189 15.89 9.95 0.53
C HIS A 189 16.33 11.14 -0.37
N SER A 190 17.63 11.28 -0.66
CA SER A 190 18.19 12.35 -1.50
C SER A 190 17.71 12.33 -2.95
N THR A 191 17.30 11.18 -3.48
CA THR A 191 16.91 11.01 -4.89
C THR A 191 15.48 10.51 -5.00
N ILE A 192 14.56 11.29 -4.45
CA ILE A 192 13.15 11.07 -4.68
C ILE A 192 12.78 11.71 -6.01
N ASP A 193 12.54 10.85 -6.99
CA ASP A 193 12.19 11.16 -8.38
C ASP A 193 10.89 11.96 -8.52
N TYR A 194 9.99 11.92 -7.54
CA TYR A 194 8.75 12.70 -7.55
C TYR A 194 8.85 14.12 -6.98
N TRP A 195 10.05 14.62 -6.63
CA TRP A 195 10.16 15.92 -5.96
C TRP A 195 9.71 17.11 -6.78
N GLY A 196 9.82 17.03 -8.10
CA GLY A 196 9.26 18.08 -8.95
C GLY A 196 7.74 18.15 -8.94
N ALA A 197 7.04 17.09 -8.52
CA ALA A 197 5.59 17.09 -8.34
C ALA A 197 5.14 17.73 -7.02
N ILE A 198 6.03 17.87 -6.03
CA ILE A 198 5.74 18.52 -4.74
C ILE A 198 6.34 19.93 -4.61
N LYS A 199 7.17 20.37 -5.58
CA LYS A 199 7.81 21.70 -5.54
C LYS A 199 6.83 22.87 -5.41
N ASP A 200 5.60 22.65 -5.85
CA ASP A 200 4.49 23.59 -5.76
C ASP A 200 3.28 22.88 -5.17
N ALA A 201 2.94 23.25 -3.93
CA ALA A 201 1.91 22.59 -3.16
C ALA A 201 0.50 22.75 -3.77
N GLU A 202 0.26 23.80 -4.55
CA GLU A 202 -1.04 24.05 -5.22
C GLU A 202 -1.27 23.06 -6.37
N ASN A 203 -0.19 22.55 -6.95
CA ASN A 203 -0.23 21.67 -8.11
C ASN A 203 -0.15 20.17 -7.76
N ILE A 204 0.06 19.81 -6.49
CA ILE A 204 0.23 18.40 -6.05
C ILE A 204 -0.91 17.51 -6.56
N SER A 205 -2.17 17.97 -6.44
CA SER A 205 -3.36 17.20 -6.83
C SER A 205 -3.47 16.94 -8.34
N LEU A 206 -2.75 17.71 -9.17
CA LEU A 206 -2.78 17.58 -10.64
C LEU A 206 -1.88 16.45 -11.16
N PHE A 207 -0.99 15.92 -10.33
CA PHE A 207 -0.08 14.83 -10.69
C PHE A 207 -0.71 13.44 -10.47
N ASN A 208 -0.28 12.48 -11.28
CA ASN A 208 -0.76 11.10 -11.22
C ASN A 208 0.00 10.25 -10.19
N TRP A 209 -0.29 10.48 -8.90
CA TRP A 209 0.28 9.72 -7.79
C TRP A 209 -0.11 8.24 -7.83
N CYS A 210 -1.30 7.94 -8.34
CA CYS A 210 -1.78 6.57 -8.54
C CYS A 210 -0.89 5.80 -9.51
N LYS A 211 -0.63 6.35 -10.70
CA LYS A 211 0.23 5.74 -11.73
C LYS A 211 1.65 5.54 -11.21
N TYR A 212 2.19 6.53 -10.51
CA TYR A 212 3.52 6.41 -9.89
C TYR A 212 3.56 5.26 -8.87
N SER A 213 2.57 5.15 -7.99
CA SER A 213 2.49 4.10 -6.96
C SER A 213 2.31 2.70 -7.55
N VAL A 214 1.48 2.58 -8.60
CA VAL A 214 1.30 1.33 -9.36
C VAL A 214 2.61 0.92 -10.04
N ASN A 215 3.29 1.85 -10.72
CA ASN A 215 4.57 1.55 -11.36
C ASN A 215 5.62 1.11 -10.33
N PHE A 216 5.70 1.78 -9.18
CA PHE A 216 6.60 1.40 -8.10
C PHE A 216 6.29 -0.01 -7.56
N LEU A 217 5.02 -0.35 -7.39
CA LEU A 217 4.59 -1.70 -7.02
C LEU A 217 5.01 -2.74 -8.07
N LEU A 218 4.83 -2.43 -9.37
CA LEU A 218 5.23 -3.32 -10.45
C LEU A 218 6.75 -3.54 -10.50
N GLU A 219 7.58 -2.51 -10.24
CA GLU A 219 9.02 -2.69 -10.09
C GLU A 219 9.37 -3.59 -8.90
N ALA A 220 8.67 -3.43 -7.77
CA ALA A 220 8.86 -4.30 -6.61
C ALA A 220 8.49 -5.76 -6.92
N VAL A 221 7.44 -5.98 -7.72
CA VAL A 221 7.06 -7.32 -8.20
C VAL A 221 8.13 -7.89 -9.13
N ARG A 222 8.65 -7.12 -10.09
CA ARG A 222 9.74 -7.57 -10.99
C ARG A 222 10.94 -8.03 -10.17
N LYS A 223 11.37 -7.22 -9.21
CA LYS A 223 12.49 -7.55 -8.31
C LYS A 223 12.24 -8.84 -7.54
N LEU A 224 11.05 -8.99 -6.95
CA LEU A 224 10.67 -10.19 -6.20
C LEU A 224 10.74 -11.45 -7.07
N LYS A 225 10.27 -11.37 -8.32
CA LYS A 225 10.30 -12.48 -9.27
C LYS A 225 11.72 -12.84 -9.67
N LEU A 226 12.55 -11.86 -10.00
CA LEU A 226 13.98 -12.07 -10.30
C LEU A 226 14.72 -12.76 -9.14
N GLU A 227 14.47 -12.34 -7.89
CA GLU A 227 15.04 -13.00 -6.71
C GLU A 227 14.53 -14.45 -6.59
N THR A 228 13.24 -14.69 -6.83
CA THR A 228 12.65 -16.03 -6.78
C THR A 228 13.23 -16.96 -7.84
N ASP A 229 13.39 -16.46 -9.07
CA ASP A 229 13.98 -17.19 -10.20
C ASP A 229 15.46 -17.50 -9.96
N ALA A 230 16.17 -16.62 -9.25
CA ALA A 230 17.54 -16.84 -8.78
C ALA A 230 17.64 -17.76 -7.54
N HIS A 231 16.54 -18.42 -7.14
CA HIS A 231 16.44 -19.25 -5.93
C HIS A 231 16.78 -18.52 -4.62
N ILE A 232 16.70 -17.18 -4.60
CA ILE A 232 16.80 -16.36 -3.39
C ILE A 232 15.41 -16.31 -2.79
N THR A 233 15.28 -16.56 -1.48
CA THR A 233 13.98 -16.40 -0.80
C THR A 233 13.74 -14.92 -0.50
N PRO A 234 12.78 -14.24 -1.16
CA PRO A 234 12.50 -12.85 -0.86
C PRO A 234 11.84 -12.80 0.53
N ASN A 235 12.57 -12.22 1.49
CA ASN A 235 12.11 -12.05 2.87
C ASN A 235 11.59 -10.63 3.14
N HIS A 236 11.67 -9.76 2.14
CA HIS A 236 11.42 -8.34 2.30
C HIS A 236 10.57 -7.77 1.16
N LEU A 237 9.31 -7.45 1.45
CA LEU A 237 8.36 -6.94 0.47
C LEU A 237 8.41 -5.41 0.41
N SER A 238 8.61 -4.89 -0.80
CA SER A 238 8.59 -3.46 -1.13
C SER A 238 7.36 -3.11 -1.99
N GLY A 239 7.11 -1.81 -2.19
CA GLY A 239 5.93 -1.32 -2.89
C GLY A 239 4.63 -1.47 -2.09
N CYS A 240 3.56 -0.85 -2.59
CA CYS A 240 2.26 -0.87 -1.92
C CYS A 240 1.50 -2.18 -2.15
N HIS A 241 2.02 -3.31 -1.66
CA HIS A 241 1.35 -4.62 -1.81
C HIS A 241 0.02 -4.73 -1.07
N LEU A 242 -0.27 -3.80 -0.14
CA LEU A 242 -1.59 -3.63 0.46
C LEU A 242 -2.67 -3.36 -0.61
N PHE A 243 -2.32 -2.65 -1.69
CA PHE A 243 -3.19 -2.46 -2.85
C PHE A 243 -3.69 -3.80 -3.40
N LEU A 244 -2.78 -4.76 -3.62
CA LEU A 244 -3.13 -6.05 -4.19
C LEU A 244 -4.12 -6.81 -3.29
N GLN A 245 -3.93 -6.75 -1.96
CA GLN A 245 -4.85 -7.40 -1.02
C GLN A 245 -6.25 -6.79 -1.12
N ALA A 246 -6.36 -5.47 -1.02
CA ALA A 246 -7.65 -4.78 -1.11
C ALA A 246 -8.32 -5.04 -2.47
N PHE A 247 -7.56 -4.86 -3.56
CA PHE A 247 -8.05 -5.01 -4.93
C PHE A 247 -8.53 -6.44 -5.23
N VAL A 248 -7.79 -7.46 -4.81
CA VAL A 248 -8.20 -8.86 -5.05
C VAL A 248 -9.42 -9.23 -4.23
N LEU A 249 -9.52 -8.81 -2.97
CA LEU A 249 -10.69 -9.09 -2.14
C LEU A 249 -11.95 -8.45 -2.74
N ASP A 250 -11.87 -7.19 -3.19
CA ASP A 250 -12.94 -6.50 -3.91
C ASP A 250 -13.43 -7.25 -5.17
N ASN A 251 -12.50 -7.87 -5.91
CA ASN A 251 -12.81 -8.54 -7.18
C ASN A 251 -13.18 -10.03 -7.03
N VAL A 252 -12.70 -10.70 -5.99
CA VAL A 252 -12.97 -12.14 -5.75
C VAL A 252 -14.34 -12.34 -5.08
N GLU A 253 -14.79 -11.44 -4.22
CA GLU A 253 -16.12 -11.52 -3.61
C GLU A 253 -17.26 -11.37 -4.64
N LEU A 254 -17.02 -10.68 -5.76
CA LEU A 254 -17.97 -10.59 -6.88
C LEU A 254 -18.04 -11.86 -7.74
N GLY A 255 -17.06 -12.78 -7.59
CA GLY A 255 -17.07 -14.09 -8.25
C GLY A 255 -17.78 -15.18 -7.44
N ILE A 256 -17.74 -15.09 -6.11
CA ILE A 256 -18.30 -16.11 -5.19
C ILE A 256 -19.78 -15.84 -4.87
N MET A 257 -20.24 -14.59 -5.04
CA MET A 257 -21.67 -14.22 -5.00
C MET A 257 -22.40 -14.36 -6.34
N LYS A 258 -21.79 -15.00 -7.35
CA LYS A 258 -22.57 -15.70 -8.38
C LYS A 258 -23.03 -17.04 -7.82
N ALA A 259 -23.85 -16.98 -6.76
CA ALA A 259 -24.75 -18.09 -6.51
C ALA A 259 -25.61 -18.23 -7.76
N ASP A 260 -25.74 -19.46 -8.22
CA ASP A 260 -26.46 -19.83 -9.43
C ASP A 260 -27.94 -19.46 -9.25
N HIS A 261 -28.28 -18.20 -9.55
CA HIS A 261 -29.66 -17.75 -9.64
C HIS A 261 -30.08 -17.88 -11.09
N ASN A 262 -30.47 -19.11 -11.39
CA ASN A 262 -31.44 -19.39 -12.43
C ASN A 262 -32.77 -18.71 -12.03
N SER A 263 -32.85 -17.38 -12.17
CA SER A 263 -34.06 -16.56 -12.24
C SER A 263 -33.67 -15.07 -12.19
N THR A 264 -33.60 -14.46 -13.37
CA THR A 264 -33.90 -13.04 -13.65
C THR A 264 -33.53 -11.98 -12.59
N ASP A 265 -32.40 -11.29 -12.80
CA ASP A 265 -32.47 -9.83 -12.85
C ASP A 265 -31.37 -9.23 -13.73
N LYS A 266 -31.80 -8.46 -14.73
CA LYS A 266 -30.94 -7.83 -15.74
C LYS A 266 -30.55 -6.44 -15.26
N PHE A 267 -29.42 -6.30 -14.57
CA PHE A 267 -28.78 -5.00 -14.38
C PHE A 267 -27.55 -4.81 -15.27
N ILE A 268 -27.76 -5.00 -16.58
CA ILE A 268 -27.00 -4.35 -17.65
C ILE A 268 -28.02 -3.94 -18.72
N ARG A 269 -28.48 -2.68 -18.68
CA ARG A 269 -28.97 -1.99 -19.89
C ARG A 269 -27.76 -1.23 -20.43
N ARG A 270 -27.10 -1.74 -21.48
CA ARG A 270 -27.26 -1.25 -22.87
C ARG A 270 -27.47 0.26 -22.90
N GLY A 271 -26.37 0.98 -23.10
CA GLY A 271 -26.44 2.35 -23.60
C GLY A 271 -26.79 2.29 -25.07
N ASP A 272 -27.91 2.91 -25.43
CA ASP A 272 -28.12 3.47 -26.76
C ASP A 272 -28.09 5.00 -26.62
N PRO A 273 -27.58 5.74 -27.63
CA PRO A 273 -27.33 7.17 -27.57
C PRO A 273 -28.58 7.94 -28.01
N GLU A 274 -28.95 9.02 -27.33
CA GLU A 274 -29.38 10.28 -27.97
C GLU A 274 -29.81 11.38 -26.99
N THR A 275 -29.42 12.61 -27.37
CA THR A 275 -29.92 13.96 -27.00
C THR A 275 -29.44 14.62 -25.71
N ASP A 276 -28.52 15.57 -25.92
CA ASP A 276 -28.12 16.66 -25.02
C ASP A 276 -29.30 17.57 -24.65
N ASP A 277 -29.60 17.69 -23.36
CA ASP A 277 -30.34 18.83 -22.79
C ASP A 277 -29.53 19.43 -21.61
N PRO A 278 -29.00 20.66 -21.74
CA PRO A 278 -28.18 21.31 -20.72
C PRO A 278 -28.93 21.61 -19.40
N HIS A 279 -30.26 21.60 -19.37
CA HIS A 279 -31.03 21.99 -18.18
C HIS A 279 -31.23 20.87 -17.15
N VAL A 280 -30.98 19.60 -17.51
CA VAL A 280 -31.10 18.46 -16.58
C VAL A 280 -29.85 18.26 -15.72
N LEU A 281 -28.68 18.71 -16.19
CA LEU A 281 -27.40 18.59 -15.47
C LEU A 281 -27.34 19.43 -14.18
N SER A 282 -28.00 20.60 -14.18
CA SER A 282 -28.03 21.53 -13.05
C SER A 282 -28.78 20.97 -11.82
N LYS A 283 -29.83 20.17 -12.04
CA LYS A 283 -30.63 19.58 -10.95
C LYS A 283 -30.00 18.32 -10.37
N LYS A 284 -29.35 17.50 -11.22
CA LYS A 284 -28.66 16.26 -10.82
C LYS A 284 -27.36 16.50 -10.04
N ALA A 285 -26.76 17.68 -10.17
CA ALA A 285 -25.57 18.08 -9.40
C ALA A 285 -25.90 18.46 -7.95
N ARG A 286 -27.13 18.89 -7.63
CA ARG A 286 -27.51 19.36 -6.28
C ARG A 286 -28.04 18.28 -5.34
N GLU A 287 -28.46 17.12 -5.84
CA GLU A 287 -28.98 16.02 -5.00
C GLU A 287 -27.95 14.92 -4.67
N ASN A 288 -26.75 14.96 -5.27
CA ASN A 288 -25.68 13.97 -5.03
C ASN A 288 -24.70 14.35 -3.91
N HIS A 289 -25.02 15.34 -3.06
CA HIS A 289 -24.14 15.78 -1.96
C HIS A 289 -24.52 15.27 -0.56
N LEU A 290 -25.49 14.38 -0.46
CA LEU A 290 -25.75 13.63 0.77
C LEU A 290 -25.65 12.13 0.46
N HIS A 291 -24.69 11.45 1.12
CA HIS A 291 -24.48 10.00 1.13
C HIS A 291 -23.74 9.40 -0.09
N SER A 292 -22.43 9.64 -0.13
CA SER A 292 -21.50 8.76 -0.83
C SER A 292 -21.28 7.47 0.00
N PRO A 293 -21.54 6.26 -0.50
CA PRO A 293 -21.29 5.01 0.24
C PRO A 293 -19.80 4.63 0.35
N ARG A 294 -18.89 5.51 -0.08
CA ARG A 294 -17.51 5.20 -0.50
C ARG A 294 -16.48 5.07 0.64
N GLY A 295 -16.88 5.25 1.90
CA GLY A 295 -16.04 4.98 3.07
C GLY A 295 -16.09 3.51 3.54
N LYS A 296 -17.04 2.71 3.05
CA LYS A 296 -17.31 1.37 3.57
C LYS A 296 -16.39 0.28 3.02
N THR A 297 -15.65 0.53 1.95
CA THR A 297 -14.86 -0.52 1.27
C THR A 297 -13.70 -1.00 2.14
N LEU A 298 -12.80 -0.10 2.55
CA LEU A 298 -11.68 -0.49 3.44
C LEU A 298 -12.14 -0.87 4.86
N GLU A 299 -13.23 -0.30 5.37
CA GLU A 299 -13.80 -0.62 6.68
C GLU A 299 -14.40 -2.04 6.71
N CYS A 300 -15.17 -2.43 5.67
CA CYS A 300 -15.59 -3.82 5.46
C CYS A 300 -14.37 -4.75 5.28
N HIS A 301 -13.30 -4.30 4.62
CA HIS A 301 -12.09 -5.10 4.40
C HIS A 301 -11.31 -5.39 5.68
N VAL A 302 -11.22 -4.46 6.63
CA VAL A 302 -10.57 -4.73 7.93
C VAL A 302 -11.39 -5.74 8.73
N LEU A 303 -12.72 -5.63 8.71
CA LEU A 303 -13.61 -6.62 9.34
C LEU A 303 -13.45 -8.00 8.69
N HIS A 304 -13.34 -8.06 7.35
CA HIS A 304 -13.16 -9.32 6.62
C HIS A 304 -11.75 -9.91 6.80
N MET A 305 -10.69 -9.11 6.79
CA MET A 305 -9.33 -9.54 7.09
C MET A 305 -9.19 -10.02 8.54
N ALA A 306 -9.91 -9.40 9.49
CA ALA A 306 -9.98 -9.88 10.87
C ALA A 306 -10.73 -11.22 10.96
N GLN A 307 -11.76 -11.42 10.14
CA GLN A 307 -12.48 -12.70 10.04
C GLN A 307 -11.63 -13.81 9.39
N LEU A 308 -10.86 -13.51 8.35
CA LEU A 308 -9.94 -14.47 7.72
C LEU A 308 -8.81 -14.88 8.68
N HIS A 309 -8.21 -13.93 9.41
CA HIS A 309 -7.22 -14.26 10.44
C HIS A 309 -7.80 -15.11 11.58
N LYS A 310 -9.07 -14.87 11.99
CA LYS A 310 -9.76 -15.74 12.97
C LYS A 310 -9.98 -17.16 12.42
N ARG A 311 -10.30 -17.30 11.13
CA ARG A 311 -10.47 -18.62 10.49
C ARG A 311 -9.14 -19.37 10.37
N GLU A 312 -8.06 -18.69 10.02
CA GLU A 312 -6.71 -19.28 9.96
C GLU A 312 -6.20 -19.70 11.36
N ALA A 313 -6.39 -18.85 12.39
CA ALA A 313 -6.02 -19.18 13.76
C ALA A 313 -6.82 -20.37 14.32
N CYS A 314 -8.12 -20.44 14.02
CA CYS A 314 -8.97 -21.57 14.40
C CYS A 314 -8.55 -22.87 13.68
N GLN A 315 -8.11 -22.78 12.42
CA GLN A 315 -7.62 -23.93 11.66
C GLN A 315 -6.24 -24.43 12.18
N GLU A 316 -5.36 -23.53 12.62
CA GLU A 316 -4.09 -23.89 13.26
C GLU A 316 -4.31 -24.53 14.65
N GLU A 317 -5.28 -24.07 15.45
CA GLU A 317 -5.66 -24.71 16.73
C GLU A 317 -6.28 -26.10 16.53
N ILE A 318 -7.15 -26.27 15.53
CA ILE A 318 -7.76 -27.58 15.21
C ILE A 318 -6.71 -28.58 14.69
N ASN A 319 -5.69 -28.10 13.96
CA ASN A 319 -4.61 -28.95 13.46
C ASN A 319 -3.53 -29.20 14.53
N GLY A 320 -3.34 -28.30 15.49
CA GLY A 320 -2.46 -28.46 16.64
C GLY A 320 -3.03 -29.37 17.74
N ALA A 321 -4.36 -29.48 17.85
CA ALA A 321 -5.04 -30.38 18.79
C ALA A 321 -5.16 -31.84 18.28
N LYS A 322 -4.63 -32.14 17.09
CA LYS A 322 -4.61 -33.48 16.47
C LYS A 322 -3.21 -34.14 16.44
N CYS A 323 -2.22 -33.57 17.12
CA CYS A 323 -0.93 -34.19 17.39
C CYS A 323 -0.83 -34.56 18.87
#